data_AF-A0A177M329-F1
#
_entry.id   AF-A0A177M329-F1
#
_cell.length_a   1.000
_cell.length_b   1.000
_cell.length_c   1.000
_cell.angle_alpha   90.00
_cell.angle_beta   90.00
_cell.angle_gamma   90.00
#
_symmetry.space_group_name_H-M   'P 1'
#
loop_
_entity.id
_entity.type
_entity.pdbx_description
1 polymer ?
#
loop_
_entity_poly.entity_id
_entity_poly.type
_entity_poly.pdbx_seq_one_letter_code
_entity_poly.pdbx_strand_id
1 'polypeptide(L)'
;MKAWQEIQLQALQTNDSEHQLFQTIVSLAAELDFDYCAYGLRLVLPLNNPKIVKTSNYPTAWQAQYQAKNYCAVDPTIKHALCSTLPILWTDGLFASTAEFWEEAHSFGLRYGWAQSMRDVHSATGMLTLARSDEPLSETELAAKAFKMAWLTQNAHIALSRRLLPKLLPEADTKLSNREIAVLRWTADGKTSGEIASIMKITERTVNFHINNAATKLNAANKTSAAVKAAMLGFL
;
A
#
# COMPACT_ATOMS: atom_id res chain seq x y z
N MET A 1 -1.47 -20.03 -20.40
CA MET A 1 -1.31 -19.09 -19.27
C MET A 1 0.01 -18.31 -19.31
N LYS A 2 1.20 -18.93 -19.48
CA LYS A 2 2.50 -18.23 -19.46
C LYS A 2 2.61 -17.04 -20.44
N ALA A 3 2.20 -17.22 -21.70
CA ALA A 3 2.31 -16.16 -22.72
C ALA A 3 1.51 -14.88 -22.38
N TRP A 4 0.31 -15.00 -21.79
CA TRP A 4 -0.49 -13.83 -21.41
C TRP A 4 0.21 -13.06 -20.27
N GLN A 5 0.71 -13.75 -19.25
CA GLN A 5 1.39 -13.10 -18.12
C GLN A 5 2.69 -12.40 -18.55
N GLU A 6 3.44 -13.00 -19.47
CA GLU A 6 4.69 -12.42 -19.98
C GLU A 6 4.43 -11.12 -20.76
N ILE A 7 3.43 -11.11 -21.64
CA ILE A 7 3.02 -9.91 -22.40
C ILE A 7 2.58 -8.80 -21.45
N GLN A 8 1.74 -9.13 -20.48
CA GLN A 8 1.18 -8.13 -19.56
C GLN A 8 2.24 -7.62 -18.57
N LEU A 9 3.16 -8.49 -18.14
CA LEU A 9 4.31 -8.07 -17.32
C LEU A 9 5.20 -7.09 -18.07
N GLN A 10 5.49 -7.36 -19.35
CA GLN A 10 6.27 -6.46 -20.19
C GLN A 10 5.57 -5.10 -20.31
N ALA A 11 4.27 -5.08 -20.57
CA ALA A 11 3.48 -3.84 -20.64
C ALA A 11 3.53 -3.01 -19.33
N LEU A 12 3.48 -3.66 -18.17
CA LEU A 12 3.60 -2.97 -16.87
C LEU A 12 5.03 -2.46 -16.57
N GLN A 13 6.04 -3.03 -17.22
CA GLN A 13 7.44 -2.65 -17.03
C GLN A 13 7.89 -1.52 -17.97
N THR A 14 7.35 -1.44 -19.18
CA THR A 14 7.81 -0.50 -20.24
C THR A 14 7.30 0.93 -20.09
N ASN A 15 6.30 1.20 -19.24
CA ASN A 15 5.71 2.53 -19.11
C ASN A 15 6.54 3.45 -18.21
N ASP A 16 6.98 4.61 -18.70
CA ASP A 16 7.76 5.55 -17.86
C ASP A 16 6.89 6.40 -16.92
N SER A 17 5.60 6.58 -17.24
CA SER A 17 4.67 7.39 -16.45
C SER A 17 3.71 6.55 -15.59
N GLU A 18 3.47 7.00 -14.36
CA GLU A 18 2.46 6.44 -13.44
C GLU A 18 1.06 6.43 -14.08
N HIS A 19 0.72 7.48 -14.86
CA HIS A 19 -0.57 7.59 -15.52
C HIS A 19 -0.73 6.54 -16.62
N GLN A 20 0.28 6.38 -17.49
CA GLN A 20 0.26 5.38 -18.56
C GLN A 20 0.20 3.96 -18.00
N LEU A 21 0.99 3.70 -16.95
CA LEU A 21 0.95 2.44 -16.23
C LEU A 21 -0.45 2.14 -15.67
N PHE A 22 -1.10 3.14 -15.07
CA PHE A 22 -2.45 2.98 -14.58
C PHE A 22 -3.45 2.71 -15.70
N GLN A 23 -3.33 3.37 -16.87
CA GLN A 23 -4.17 3.07 -18.03
C GLN A 23 -3.99 1.62 -18.53
N THR A 24 -2.77 1.07 -18.50
CA THR A 24 -2.56 -0.36 -18.80
C THR A 24 -3.30 -1.26 -17.81
N ILE A 25 -3.31 -0.92 -16.52
CA ILE A 25 -4.06 -1.67 -15.50
C ILE A 25 -5.57 -1.56 -15.73
N VAL A 26 -6.07 -0.40 -16.18
CA VAL A 26 -7.48 -0.23 -16.58
C VAL A 26 -7.83 -1.13 -17.76
N SER A 27 -6.99 -1.19 -18.81
CA SER A 27 -7.23 -2.10 -19.94
C SER A 27 -7.23 -3.57 -19.52
N LEU A 28 -6.35 -3.95 -18.60
CA LEU A 28 -6.31 -5.29 -18.00
C LEU A 28 -7.54 -5.61 -17.17
N ALA A 29 -8.09 -4.63 -16.46
CA ALA A 29 -9.36 -4.77 -15.75
C ALA A 29 -10.53 -4.97 -16.72
N ALA A 30 -10.53 -4.28 -17.86
CA ALA A 30 -11.53 -4.45 -18.91
C ALA A 30 -11.46 -5.85 -19.55
N GLU A 31 -10.26 -6.42 -19.75
CA GLU A 31 -10.10 -7.83 -20.17
C GLU A 31 -10.66 -8.85 -19.15
N LEU A 32 -10.92 -8.40 -17.91
CA LEU A 32 -11.54 -9.19 -16.85
C LEU A 32 -13.02 -8.81 -16.63
N ASP A 33 -13.64 -8.12 -17.59
CA ASP A 33 -15.05 -7.68 -17.56
C ASP A 33 -15.39 -6.75 -16.39
N PHE A 34 -14.47 -5.82 -16.07
CA PHE A 34 -14.71 -4.73 -15.13
C PHE A 34 -14.62 -3.37 -15.82
N ASP A 35 -15.63 -2.52 -15.58
CA ASP A 35 -15.71 -1.15 -16.12
C ASP A 35 -14.73 -0.22 -15.42
N TYR A 36 -14.54 -0.45 -14.13
CA TYR A 36 -13.84 0.44 -13.24
C TYR A 36 -12.69 -0.24 -12.52
N CYS A 37 -11.66 0.56 -12.27
CA CYS A 37 -10.44 0.19 -11.60
C CYS A 37 -10.00 1.36 -10.71
N ALA A 38 -9.61 1.04 -9.49
CA ALA A 38 -8.98 1.96 -8.56
C ALA A 38 -7.78 1.29 -7.92
N TYR A 39 -6.70 2.06 -7.77
CA TYR A 39 -5.54 1.68 -7.01
C TYR A 39 -5.27 2.70 -5.91
N GLY A 40 -5.15 2.20 -4.68
CA GLY A 40 -4.73 2.96 -3.51
C GLY A 40 -3.39 2.46 -2.99
N LEU A 41 -2.50 3.38 -2.63
CA LEU A 41 -1.28 3.11 -1.89
C LEU A 41 -1.32 3.86 -0.57
N ARG A 42 -1.28 3.13 0.54
CA ARG A 42 -1.17 3.69 1.88
C ARG A 42 0.21 3.39 2.45
N LEU A 43 0.90 4.44 2.87
CA LEU A 43 2.18 4.35 3.55
C LEU A 43 1.95 4.26 5.06
N VAL A 44 2.72 3.44 5.76
CA VAL A 44 2.63 3.35 7.22
C VAL A 44 3.16 4.61 7.90
N LEU A 45 4.12 5.30 7.29
CA LEU A 45 4.69 6.54 7.83
C LEU A 45 4.12 7.79 7.15
N PRO A 46 3.86 8.87 7.91
CA PRO A 46 3.91 8.96 9.37
C PRO A 46 2.73 8.24 10.04
N LEU A 47 2.94 7.63 11.22
CA LEU A 47 1.96 6.76 11.87
C LEU A 47 0.62 7.45 12.21
N ASN A 48 0.68 8.71 12.64
CA ASN A 48 -0.53 9.46 13.06
C ASN A 48 -1.36 9.95 11.88
N ASN A 49 -0.73 10.23 10.73
CA ASN A 49 -1.41 10.68 9.53
C ASN A 49 -0.82 9.97 8.29
N PRO A 50 -1.16 8.68 8.09
CA PRO A 50 -0.67 7.89 6.98
C PRO A 50 -0.91 8.58 5.65
N LYS A 51 0.13 8.68 4.81
CA LYS A 51 -0.04 9.21 3.45
C LYS A 51 -0.78 8.20 2.60
N ILE A 52 -1.80 8.64 1.89
CA ILE A 52 -2.59 7.82 0.98
C ILE A 52 -2.55 8.46 -0.41
N VAL A 53 -2.11 7.70 -1.40
CA VAL A 53 -2.16 8.06 -2.82
C VAL A 53 -3.21 7.18 -3.49
N LYS A 54 -4.07 7.78 -4.31
CA LYS A 54 -5.15 7.07 -5.00
C LYS A 54 -5.17 7.48 -6.46
N THR A 55 -5.47 6.52 -7.32
CA THR A 55 -5.77 6.74 -8.74
C THR A 55 -6.93 5.84 -9.13
N SER A 56 -7.84 6.33 -9.96
CA SER A 56 -9.01 5.57 -10.42
C SER A 56 -9.53 6.08 -11.75
N ASN A 57 -10.24 5.23 -12.49
CA ASN A 57 -11.05 5.64 -13.65
C ASN A 57 -12.54 5.85 -13.27
N TYR A 58 -12.86 5.96 -11.97
CA TYR A 58 -14.23 6.23 -11.52
C TYR A 58 -14.76 7.57 -12.07
N PRO A 59 -16.09 7.76 -12.14
CA PRO A 59 -16.66 9.05 -12.52
C PRO A 59 -16.07 10.20 -11.70
N THR A 60 -15.68 11.30 -12.36
CA THR A 60 -14.99 12.42 -11.70
C THR A 60 -15.83 13.04 -10.58
N ALA A 61 -17.16 13.10 -10.76
CA ALA A 61 -18.11 13.52 -9.74
C ALA A 61 -18.05 12.63 -8.49
N TRP A 62 -17.96 11.30 -8.66
CA TRP A 62 -17.78 10.38 -7.54
C TRP A 62 -16.45 10.59 -6.82
N GLN A 63 -15.35 10.76 -7.56
CA GLN A 63 -14.05 11.02 -6.95
C GLN A 63 -14.05 12.28 -6.07
N ALA A 64 -14.68 13.36 -6.55
CA ALA A 64 -14.84 14.60 -5.80
C ALA A 64 -15.71 14.41 -4.54
N GLN A 65 -16.81 13.68 -4.66
CA GLN A 65 -17.71 13.38 -3.55
C GLN A 65 -17.04 12.50 -2.48
N TYR A 66 -16.34 11.44 -2.90
CA TYR A 66 -15.58 10.56 -2.02
C TYR A 66 -14.53 11.34 -1.20
N GLN A 67 -13.89 12.32 -1.83
CA GLN A 67 -12.94 13.21 -1.15
C GLN A 67 -13.65 14.18 -0.20
N ALA A 68 -14.71 14.86 -0.65
CA ALA A 68 -15.43 15.87 0.13
C ALA A 68 -16.02 15.29 1.43
N LYS A 69 -16.56 14.07 1.37
CA LYS A 69 -17.12 13.35 2.53
C LYS A 69 -16.10 12.52 3.31
N ASN A 70 -14.83 12.54 2.90
CA ASN A 70 -13.76 11.74 3.50
C ASN A 70 -14.11 10.24 3.64
N TYR A 71 -14.72 9.65 2.60
CA TYR A 71 -15.14 8.25 2.66
C TYR A 71 -13.99 7.27 2.89
N CYS A 72 -12.76 7.69 2.60
CA CYS A 72 -11.54 6.94 2.94
C CYS A 72 -11.49 6.49 4.41
N ALA A 73 -12.08 7.25 5.34
CA ALA A 73 -12.05 6.96 6.77
C ALA A 73 -13.10 5.91 7.20
N VAL A 74 -14.16 5.74 6.42
CA VAL A 74 -15.28 4.84 6.74
C VAL A 74 -15.37 3.64 5.79
N ASP A 75 -14.66 3.67 4.67
CA ASP A 75 -14.67 2.63 3.64
C ASP A 75 -14.27 1.25 4.22
N PRO A 76 -15.20 0.28 4.26
CA PRO A 76 -14.93 -1.02 4.84
C PRO A 76 -13.91 -1.83 4.02
N THR A 77 -13.75 -1.54 2.72
CA THR A 77 -12.73 -2.19 1.88
C THR A 77 -11.32 -1.77 2.31
N ILE A 78 -11.15 -0.49 2.66
CA ILE A 78 -9.89 0.03 3.21
C ILE A 78 -9.63 -0.59 4.58
N LYS A 79 -10.65 -0.62 5.46
CA LYS A 79 -10.51 -1.27 6.79
C LYS A 79 -10.09 -2.73 6.66
N HIS A 80 -10.68 -3.48 5.73
CA HIS A 80 -10.29 -4.86 5.44
C HIS A 80 -8.85 -4.96 4.95
N ALA A 81 -8.44 -4.11 4.00
CA ALA A 81 -7.07 -4.11 3.47
C ALA A 81 -5.99 -3.88 4.54
N LEU A 82 -6.31 -3.12 5.59
CA LEU A 82 -5.41 -2.93 6.74
C LEU A 82 -5.22 -4.21 7.56
N CYS A 83 -6.21 -5.09 7.60
CA CYS A 83 -6.20 -6.29 8.44
C CYS A 83 -5.89 -7.58 7.64
N SER A 84 -6.16 -7.61 6.34
CA SER A 84 -6.09 -8.83 5.51
C SER A 84 -5.61 -8.54 4.10
N THR A 85 -4.92 -9.51 3.50
CA THR A 85 -4.55 -9.55 2.06
C THR A 85 -5.46 -10.45 1.25
N LEU A 86 -6.45 -11.08 1.88
CA LEU A 86 -7.46 -11.86 1.17
C LEU A 86 -8.37 -10.91 0.39
N PRO A 87 -8.87 -11.33 -0.78
CA PRO A 87 -9.83 -10.55 -1.52
C PRO A 87 -11.12 -10.35 -0.71
N ILE A 88 -11.77 -9.21 -0.91
CA ILE A 88 -13.09 -8.91 -0.36
C ILE A 88 -14.03 -8.47 -1.48
N LEU A 89 -15.24 -8.99 -1.44
CA LEU A 89 -16.28 -8.67 -2.40
C LEU A 89 -17.22 -7.62 -1.82
N TRP A 90 -17.68 -6.74 -2.68
CA TRP A 90 -18.69 -5.76 -2.35
C TRP A 90 -20.04 -6.44 -2.20
N THR A 91 -20.63 -6.32 -1.02
CA THR A 91 -21.93 -6.91 -0.67
C THR A 91 -22.66 -5.95 0.26
N ASP A 92 -23.99 -6.00 0.30
CA ASP A 92 -24.78 -5.16 1.21
C ASP A 92 -24.38 -5.37 2.68
N GLY A 93 -24.02 -6.61 3.04
CA GLY A 93 -23.53 -6.93 4.38
C GLY A 93 -22.20 -6.24 4.72
N LEU A 94 -21.30 -6.07 3.74
CA LEU A 94 -20.03 -5.36 3.95
C LEU A 94 -20.26 -3.88 4.26
N PHE A 95 -21.18 -3.25 3.54
CA PHE A 95 -21.46 -1.81 3.66
C PHE A 95 -22.63 -1.49 4.58
N ALA A 96 -23.17 -2.46 5.32
CA ALA A 96 -24.32 -2.26 6.21
C ALA A 96 -24.11 -1.13 7.24
N SER A 97 -22.86 -0.93 7.70
CA SER A 97 -22.49 0.17 8.62
C SER A 97 -22.23 1.53 7.95
N THR A 98 -22.26 1.57 6.62
CA THR A 98 -21.94 2.73 5.78
C THR A 98 -22.95 2.83 4.63
N ALA A 99 -24.24 2.76 4.94
CA ALA A 99 -25.31 2.71 3.95
C ALA A 99 -25.33 3.93 3.01
N GLU A 100 -25.16 5.14 3.54
CA GLU A 100 -25.11 6.38 2.73
C GLU A 100 -23.97 6.33 1.69
N PHE A 101 -22.78 5.91 2.10
CA PHE A 101 -21.64 5.71 1.21
C PHE A 101 -21.95 4.68 0.11
N TRP A 102 -22.66 3.60 0.47
CA TRP A 102 -23.02 2.53 -0.45
C TRP A 102 -24.05 2.96 -1.49
N GLU A 103 -25.14 3.61 -1.04
CA GLU A 103 -26.18 4.14 -1.92
C GLU A 103 -25.61 5.15 -2.93
N GLU A 104 -24.71 6.01 -2.47
CA GLU A 104 -24.06 6.97 -3.36
C GLU A 104 -23.13 6.27 -4.37
N ALA A 105 -22.29 5.32 -3.94
CA ALA A 105 -21.46 4.55 -4.87
C ALA A 105 -22.31 3.88 -5.97
N HIS A 106 -23.44 3.29 -5.59
CA HIS A 106 -24.42 2.70 -6.51
C HIS A 106 -24.99 3.70 -7.52
N SER A 107 -25.25 4.94 -7.10
CA SER A 107 -25.76 6.01 -7.98
C SER A 107 -24.78 6.38 -9.10
N PHE A 108 -23.48 6.08 -8.91
CA PHE A 108 -22.42 6.28 -9.90
C PHE A 108 -22.02 5.00 -10.66
N GLY A 109 -22.79 3.92 -10.54
CA GLY A 109 -22.51 2.64 -11.24
C GLY A 109 -21.50 1.73 -10.52
N LEU A 110 -21.07 2.08 -9.31
CA LEU A 110 -20.14 1.25 -8.53
C LEU A 110 -20.94 0.27 -7.67
N ARG A 111 -21.35 -0.86 -8.27
CA ARG A 111 -22.32 -1.80 -7.66
C ARG A 111 -21.70 -3.12 -7.24
N TYR A 112 -20.89 -3.71 -8.10
CA TYR A 112 -20.23 -4.99 -7.82
C TYR A 112 -18.74 -4.78 -7.91
N GLY A 113 -18.02 -5.19 -6.88
CA GLY A 113 -16.59 -4.97 -6.82
C GLY A 113 -15.82 -6.04 -6.09
N TRP A 114 -14.56 -6.13 -6.46
CA TRP A 114 -13.56 -7.01 -5.91
C TRP A 114 -12.37 -6.14 -5.51
N ALA A 115 -12.13 -6.02 -4.20
CA ALA A 115 -10.97 -5.34 -3.66
C ALA A 115 -9.97 -6.37 -3.14
N GLN A 116 -8.69 -6.22 -3.49
CA GLN A 116 -7.62 -7.06 -2.98
C GLN A 116 -6.40 -6.22 -2.64
N SER A 117 -5.78 -6.51 -1.49
CA SER A 117 -4.63 -5.78 -1.00
C SER A 117 -3.34 -6.59 -1.10
N MET A 118 -2.23 -5.87 -1.16
CA MET A 118 -0.87 -6.40 -1.09
C MET A 118 -0.06 -5.53 -0.13
N ARG A 119 0.84 -6.16 0.63
CA ARG A 119 1.82 -5.48 1.46
C ARG A 119 3.23 -5.68 0.88
N ASP A 120 4.06 -4.65 0.97
CA ASP A 120 5.47 -4.72 0.59
C ASP A 120 6.44 -4.63 1.78
N VAL A 121 7.73 -4.72 1.48
CA VAL A 121 8.84 -4.72 2.44
C VAL A 121 9.04 -3.38 3.15
N HIS A 122 8.49 -2.28 2.63
CA HIS A 122 8.55 -0.95 3.23
C HIS A 122 7.30 -0.66 4.08
N SER A 123 6.57 -1.72 4.44
CA SER A 123 5.29 -1.67 5.12
C SER A 123 4.23 -0.83 4.37
N ALA A 124 4.38 -0.60 3.06
CA ALA A 124 3.33 0.04 2.29
C ALA A 124 2.23 -1.00 1.96
N THR A 125 0.98 -0.55 1.98
CA THR A 125 -0.17 -1.36 1.62
C THR A 125 -0.78 -0.82 0.33
N GLY A 126 -0.69 -1.60 -0.74
CA GLY A 126 -1.43 -1.36 -1.97
C GLY A 126 -2.79 -2.05 -1.94
N MET A 127 -3.78 -1.47 -2.58
CA MET A 127 -5.08 -2.08 -2.80
C MET A 127 -5.51 -1.82 -4.24
N LEU A 128 -5.77 -2.90 -4.98
CA LEU A 128 -6.42 -2.83 -6.29
C LEU A 128 -7.90 -3.19 -6.10
N THR A 129 -8.77 -2.35 -6.63
CA THR A 129 -10.22 -2.57 -6.60
C THR A 129 -10.75 -2.49 -8.01
N LEU A 130 -11.37 -3.58 -8.47
CA LEU A 130 -12.09 -3.60 -9.73
C LEU A 130 -13.59 -3.58 -9.44
N ALA A 131 -14.35 -2.82 -10.22
CA ALA A 131 -15.79 -2.70 -10.06
C ALA A 131 -16.51 -2.62 -11.41
N ARG A 132 -17.76 -3.02 -11.42
CA ARG A 132 -18.66 -2.92 -12.58
C ARG A 132 -20.07 -2.53 -12.16
N SER A 133 -20.81 -2.02 -13.14
CA SER A 133 -22.20 -1.59 -12.93
C SER A 133 -23.18 -2.75 -13.01
N ASP A 134 -22.91 -3.68 -13.93
CA ASP A 134 -23.83 -4.73 -14.31
C ASP A 134 -23.39 -6.08 -13.76
N GLU A 135 -24.37 -6.97 -13.50
CA GLU A 135 -24.19 -8.37 -13.08
C GLU A 135 -23.39 -8.63 -11.79
N PRO A 136 -23.98 -9.28 -10.77
CA PRO A 136 -23.25 -9.78 -9.62
C PRO A 136 -22.10 -10.73 -10.00
N LEU A 137 -21.02 -10.72 -9.22
CA LEU A 137 -19.92 -11.67 -9.37
C LEU A 137 -20.36 -13.06 -8.87
N SER A 138 -20.51 -14.02 -9.77
CA SER A 138 -20.88 -15.40 -9.42
C SER A 138 -19.70 -16.20 -8.84
N GLU A 139 -19.96 -17.23 -8.03
CA GLU A 139 -18.91 -18.07 -7.45
C GLU A 139 -18.00 -18.73 -8.50
N THR A 140 -18.58 -19.14 -9.64
CA THR A 140 -17.83 -19.74 -10.75
C THR A 140 -16.92 -18.73 -11.44
N GLU A 141 -17.42 -17.51 -11.67
CA GLU A 141 -16.63 -16.39 -12.18
C GLU A 141 -15.49 -16.04 -11.23
N LEU A 142 -15.78 -15.97 -9.93
CA LEU A 142 -14.79 -15.66 -8.90
C LEU A 142 -13.65 -16.68 -8.91
N ALA A 143 -13.98 -17.97 -8.94
CA ALA A 143 -13.00 -19.05 -9.02
C ALA A 143 -12.15 -18.97 -10.29
N ALA A 144 -12.78 -18.66 -11.44
CA ALA A 144 -12.10 -18.53 -12.72
C ALA A 144 -11.16 -17.30 -12.80
N LYS A 145 -11.54 -16.18 -12.16
CA LYS A 145 -10.79 -14.91 -12.18
C LYS A 145 -9.80 -14.76 -11.03
N ALA A 146 -9.93 -15.53 -9.94
CA ALA A 146 -9.12 -15.39 -8.72
C ALA A 146 -7.62 -15.30 -8.96
N PHE A 147 -7.07 -16.20 -9.78
CA PHE A 147 -5.63 -16.19 -10.09
C PHE A 147 -5.22 -14.93 -10.87
N LYS A 148 -6.01 -14.52 -11.87
CA LYS A 148 -5.74 -13.31 -12.66
C LYS A 148 -5.86 -12.05 -11.80
N MET A 149 -6.83 -11.99 -10.90
CA MET A 149 -7.03 -10.89 -9.95
C MET A 149 -5.86 -10.75 -8.97
N ALA A 150 -5.42 -11.86 -8.38
CA ALA A 150 -4.28 -11.87 -7.48
C ALA A 150 -2.99 -11.47 -8.21
N TRP A 151 -2.78 -12.02 -9.41
CA TRP A 151 -1.64 -11.67 -10.26
C TRP A 151 -1.66 -10.19 -10.65
N LEU A 152 -2.80 -9.65 -11.09
CA LEU A 152 -2.93 -8.25 -11.49
C LEU A 152 -2.69 -7.33 -10.29
N THR A 153 -3.28 -7.63 -9.13
CA THR A 153 -3.09 -6.88 -7.89
C THR A 153 -1.61 -6.80 -7.51
N GLN A 154 -0.92 -7.94 -7.53
CA GLN A 154 0.50 -8.01 -7.20
C GLN A 154 1.36 -7.20 -8.17
N ASN A 155 1.17 -7.40 -9.48
CA ASN A 155 2.00 -6.73 -10.48
C ASN A 155 1.69 -5.23 -10.61
N ALA A 156 0.42 -4.84 -10.46
CA ALA A 156 0.02 -3.43 -10.38
C ALA A 156 0.71 -2.74 -9.20
N HIS A 157 0.69 -3.37 -8.01
CA HIS A 157 1.35 -2.84 -6.84
C HIS A 157 2.86 -2.71 -7.04
N ILE A 158 3.55 -3.77 -7.48
CA ILE A 158 5.00 -3.73 -7.72
C ILE A 158 5.37 -2.60 -8.71
N ALA A 159 4.63 -2.49 -9.82
CA ALA A 159 4.92 -1.52 -10.86
C ALA A 159 4.65 -0.07 -10.40
N LEU A 160 3.55 0.17 -9.69
CA LEU A 160 3.17 1.50 -9.20
C LEU A 160 4.00 1.90 -7.99
N SER A 161 4.19 1.02 -7.00
CA SER A 161 4.95 1.33 -5.78
C SER A 161 6.41 1.63 -6.10
N ARG A 162 7.03 0.92 -7.05
CA ARG A 162 8.41 1.20 -7.50
C ARG A 162 8.59 2.63 -8.04
N ARG A 163 7.54 3.23 -8.60
CA ARG A 163 7.56 4.61 -9.13
C ARG A 163 7.17 5.65 -8.08
N LEU A 164 6.22 5.30 -7.23
CA LEU A 164 5.65 6.19 -6.21
C LEU A 164 6.52 6.29 -4.95
N LEU A 165 7.05 5.17 -4.44
CA LEU A 165 7.75 5.13 -3.16
C LEU A 165 8.99 6.03 -3.08
N PRO A 166 9.87 6.10 -4.11
CA PRO A 166 11.03 6.99 -4.04
C PRO A 166 10.67 8.46 -3.85
N LYS A 167 9.48 8.88 -4.34
CA LYS A 167 8.97 10.25 -4.21
C LYS A 167 8.30 10.48 -2.85
N LEU A 168 7.66 9.46 -2.30
CA LEU A 168 6.81 9.58 -1.11
C LEU A 168 7.53 9.26 0.21
N LEU A 169 8.53 8.37 0.15
CA LEU A 169 9.38 7.88 1.23
C LEU A 169 10.84 7.78 0.76
N PRO A 170 11.52 8.91 0.50
CA PRO A 170 12.92 8.91 0.10
C PRO A 170 13.83 8.26 1.15
N GLU A 171 13.42 8.25 2.42
CA GLU A 171 14.17 7.60 3.50
C GLU A 171 14.28 6.07 3.34
N ALA A 172 13.38 5.45 2.56
CA ALA A 172 13.43 4.00 2.28
C ALA A 172 14.70 3.58 1.53
N ASP A 173 15.25 4.47 0.69
CA ASP A 173 16.48 4.21 -0.09
C ASP A 173 17.77 4.59 0.67
N THR A 174 17.64 4.99 1.94
CA THR A 174 18.78 5.45 2.73
C THR A 174 19.71 4.31 3.14
N LYS A 175 21.02 4.56 3.15
CA LYS A 175 22.02 3.57 3.57
C LYS A 175 22.41 3.77 5.03
N LEU A 176 21.97 2.84 5.88
CA LEU A 176 22.47 2.69 7.24
C LEU A 176 23.68 1.74 7.25
N SER A 177 24.68 2.08 8.05
CA SER A 177 25.83 1.21 8.29
C SER A 177 25.45 0.05 9.21
N ASN A 178 26.20 -1.06 9.14
CA ASN A 178 26.00 -2.21 10.02
C ASN A 178 26.04 -1.85 11.51
N ARG A 179 26.84 -0.83 11.89
CA ARG A 179 26.90 -0.35 13.28
C ARG A 179 25.65 0.45 13.66
N GLU A 180 25.14 1.30 12.78
CA GLU A 180 23.89 2.03 12.99
C GLU A 180 22.71 1.05 13.13
N ILE A 181 22.61 0.05 12.24
CA ILE A 181 21.57 -1.00 12.30
C ILE A 181 21.66 -1.78 13.62
N ALA A 182 22.87 -2.22 14.01
CA ALA A 182 23.04 -2.98 15.24
C ALA A 182 22.62 -2.18 16.50
N VAL A 183 22.97 -0.89 16.56
CA VAL A 183 22.56 -0.02 17.67
C VAL A 183 21.04 0.21 17.66
N LEU A 184 20.43 0.40 16.49
CA LEU A 184 18.97 0.58 16.37
C LEU A 184 18.18 -0.69 16.71
N ARG A 185 18.69 -1.89 16.40
CA ARG A 185 18.05 -3.16 16.83
C ARG A 185 17.95 -3.23 18.36
N TRP A 186 19.05 -3.00 19.07
CA TRP A 186 18.99 -2.98 20.54
C TRP A 186 18.14 -1.85 21.09
N THR A 187 18.12 -0.70 20.40
CA THR A 187 17.22 0.41 20.76
C THR A 187 15.75 0.01 20.60
N ALA A 188 15.41 -0.73 19.54
CA ALA A 188 14.07 -1.25 19.28
C ALA A 188 13.65 -2.29 20.34
N ASP A 189 14.60 -3.08 20.84
CA ASP A 189 14.40 -4.00 21.98
C ASP A 189 14.32 -3.28 23.35
N GLY A 190 14.39 -1.94 23.37
CA GLY A 190 14.22 -1.13 24.57
C GLY A 190 15.48 -0.91 25.41
N LYS A 191 16.67 -1.24 24.90
CA LYS A 191 17.93 -1.04 25.62
C LYS A 191 18.32 0.44 25.73
N THR A 192 18.90 0.80 26.86
CA THR A 192 19.52 2.11 27.11
C THR A 192 20.87 2.21 26.42
N SER A 193 21.36 3.43 26.16
CA SER A 193 22.66 3.64 25.51
C SER A 193 23.81 3.02 26.30
N GLY A 194 23.74 3.01 27.63
CA GLY A 194 24.69 2.34 28.51
C GLY A 194 24.68 0.81 28.39
N GLU A 195 23.49 0.18 28.36
CA GLU A 195 23.38 -1.26 28.14
C GLU A 195 23.91 -1.67 26.76
N ILE A 196 23.57 -0.90 25.72
CA ILE A 196 24.08 -1.13 24.36
C ILE A 196 25.60 -1.02 24.33
N ALA A 197 26.16 -0.01 25.01
CA ALA A 197 27.60 0.18 25.13
C ALA A 197 28.28 -1.04 25.76
N SER A 198 27.73 -1.59 26.84
CA SER A 198 28.21 -2.82 27.48
C SER A 198 28.11 -4.04 26.55
N ILE A 199 26.97 -4.23 25.87
CA ILE A 199 26.75 -5.36 24.95
C ILE A 199 27.73 -5.32 23.77
N MET A 200 27.88 -4.14 23.16
CA MET A 200 28.68 -3.95 21.95
C MET A 200 30.15 -3.67 22.22
N LYS A 201 30.56 -3.60 23.50
CA LYS A 201 31.93 -3.27 23.96
C LYS A 201 32.45 -1.96 23.37
N ILE A 202 31.62 -0.91 23.39
CA ILE A 202 31.94 0.46 22.96
C ILE A 202 31.54 1.46 24.05
N THR A 203 31.85 2.75 23.87
CA THR A 203 31.40 3.77 24.83
C THR A 203 29.95 4.19 24.58
N GLU A 204 29.25 4.64 25.62
CA GLU A 204 27.91 5.22 25.48
C GLU A 204 27.88 6.42 24.50
N ARG A 205 28.96 7.22 24.50
CA ARG A 205 29.15 8.30 23.52
C ARG A 205 29.15 7.78 22.09
N THR A 206 29.81 6.64 21.83
CA THR A 206 29.83 6.00 20.50
C THR A 206 28.46 5.46 20.10
N VAL A 207 27.70 4.90 21.04
CA VAL A 207 26.30 4.49 20.81
C VAL A 207 25.46 5.71 20.37
N ASN A 208 25.50 6.78 21.15
CA ASN A 208 24.75 8.01 20.86
C ASN A 208 25.16 8.64 19.52
N PHE A 209 26.44 8.56 19.15
CA PHE A 209 26.92 8.97 17.82
C PHE A 209 26.24 8.19 16.69
N HIS A 210 26.19 6.85 16.79
CA HIS A 210 25.52 6.02 15.79
C HIS A 210 24.00 6.27 15.74
N ILE A 211 23.35 6.44 16.89
CA ILE A 211 21.92 6.80 16.96
C ILE A 211 21.66 8.13 16.24
N ASN A 212 22.46 9.17 16.52
CA ASN A 212 22.27 10.49 15.93
C ASN A 212 22.48 10.50 14.42
N ASN A 213 23.48 9.76 13.92
CA ASN A 213 23.70 9.62 12.49
C ASN A 213 22.53 8.89 11.82
N ALA A 214 22.04 7.80 12.41
CA ALA A 214 20.92 7.06 11.87
C ALA A 214 19.61 7.88 11.92
N ALA A 215 19.37 8.62 13.01
CA ALA A 215 18.22 9.51 13.13
C ALA A 215 18.24 10.63 12.08
N THR A 216 19.40 11.24 11.84
CA THR A 216 19.58 12.26 10.79
C THR A 216 19.26 11.68 9.41
N LYS A 217 19.83 10.51 9.09
CA LYS A 217 19.60 9.78 7.83
C LYS A 217 18.13 9.42 7.61
N LEU A 218 17.43 8.99 8.67
CA LEU A 218 16.02 8.62 8.62
C LEU A 218 15.06 9.82 8.84
N ASN A 219 15.58 11.05 8.89
CA ASN A 219 14.81 12.25 9.16
C ASN A 219 13.92 12.10 10.42
N ALA A 220 14.49 11.57 11.50
CA ALA A 220 13.81 11.23 12.74
C ALA A 220 14.16 12.24 13.84
N ALA A 221 13.16 12.64 14.64
CA ALA A 221 13.34 13.64 15.69
C ALA A 221 14.09 13.12 16.93
N ASN A 222 14.06 11.81 17.18
CA ASN A 222 14.68 11.19 18.35
C ASN A 222 14.93 9.69 18.10
N LYS A 223 15.65 9.05 19.04
CA LYS A 223 16.01 7.63 18.95
C LYS A 223 14.82 6.68 18.80
N THR A 224 13.69 6.99 19.45
CA THR A 224 12.47 6.17 19.36
C THR A 224 11.88 6.25 17.97
N SER A 225 11.73 7.47 17.44
CA SER A 225 11.28 7.68 16.06
C SER A 225 12.24 7.05 15.05
N ALA A 226 13.55 7.09 15.29
CA ALA A 226 14.55 6.48 14.42
C ALA A 226 14.42 4.95 14.41
N ALA A 227 14.29 4.31 15.58
CA ALA A 227 14.09 2.87 15.68
C ALA A 227 12.78 2.43 15.02
N VAL A 228 11.67 3.16 15.26
CA VAL A 228 10.38 2.87 14.62
C VAL A 228 10.44 3.01 13.10
N LYS A 229 11.02 4.11 12.58
CA LYS A 229 11.20 4.28 11.13
C LYS A 229 12.07 3.18 10.54
N ALA A 230 13.16 2.84 11.21
CA ALA A 230 14.06 1.79 10.75
C ALA A 230 13.35 0.43 10.65
N ALA A 231 12.55 0.07 11.65
CA ALA A 231 11.75 -1.15 11.64
C ALA A 231 10.72 -1.16 10.49
N MET A 232 9.95 -0.07 10.35
CA MET A 232 8.88 0.02 9.35
C MET A 232 9.40 0.04 7.90
N LEU A 233 10.61 0.56 7.69
CA LEU A 233 11.26 0.61 6.38
C LEU A 233 12.08 -0.66 6.07
N GLY A 234 12.09 -1.67 6.96
CA GLY A 234 12.75 -2.95 6.72
C GLY A 234 14.27 -2.95 6.93
N PHE A 235 14.81 -1.98 7.68
CA PHE A 235 16.25 -1.94 8.00
C PHE A 235 16.66 -2.85 9.16
N LEU A 236 15.71 -3.25 10.03
CA LEU A 236 15.98 -4.03 11.25
C LEU A 236 15.63 -5.50 11.08
#